data_AF-D2QJP5-F1
#
_entry.id   AF-D2QJP5-F1
#
_cell.length_a   1.000
_cell.length_b   1.000
_cell.length_c   1.000
_cell.angle_alpha   90.00
_cell.angle_beta   90.00
_cell.angle_gamma   90.00
#
_symmetry.space_group_name_H-M   'P 1'
#
loop_
_entity.id
_entity.type
_entity.pdbx_description
1 polymer ?
#
loop_
_entity_poly.entity_id
_entity_poly.type
_entity_poly.pdbx_seq_one_letter_code
_entity_poly.pdbx_strand_id
1 'polypeptide(L)'
;MKSLNYKEINQAFNRFLVWFISLLLTTVACVFLYVKASSNQFNRLVQQKEDFDRIFYKDALLADKVDSLYTYMSLLNTSQIRDDRQMQRLITKKKEEYTKLVNQERKSSPYFIVYNRLFSHVNEMLLLKDSLNRAMLEESDMRSELRDCLQRAVNEHRQRKRN
;
A
#
# COMPACT_ATOMS: atom_id res chain seq x y z
N MET A 1 -29.50 -43.67 -69.06
CA MET A 1 -28.31 -43.66 -69.95
C MET A 1 -27.08 -43.34 -69.10
N LYS A 2 -26.15 -44.29 -68.90
CA LYS A 2 -24.89 -44.05 -68.18
C LYS A 2 -23.87 -43.54 -69.21
N SER A 3 -23.30 -42.36 -68.97
CA SER A 3 -22.22 -41.84 -69.83
C SER A 3 -21.00 -42.76 -69.73
N LEU A 4 -20.29 -42.95 -70.85
CA LEU A 4 -19.10 -43.82 -70.93
C LEU A 4 -18.02 -43.42 -69.91
N ASN A 5 -18.03 -42.15 -69.50
CA ASN A 5 -17.04 -41.57 -68.59
C ASN A 5 -17.50 -41.38 -67.14
N TYR A 6 -18.57 -42.06 -66.72
CA TYR A 6 -19.14 -41.90 -65.37
C TYR A 6 -18.14 -42.25 -64.25
N LYS A 7 -17.22 -43.20 -64.48
CA LYS A 7 -16.21 -43.59 -63.48
C LYS A 7 -15.18 -42.48 -63.24
N GLU A 8 -14.69 -41.83 -64.30
CA GLU A 8 -13.74 -40.72 -64.18
C GLU A 8 -14.37 -39.52 -63.49
N ILE A 9 -15.62 -39.18 -63.88
CA ILE A 9 -16.38 -38.09 -63.27
C ILE A 9 -16.60 -38.37 -61.78
N ASN A 10 -17.01 -39.58 -61.42
CA ASN A 10 -17.27 -39.93 -60.02
C ASN A 10 -15.98 -39.97 -59.19
N GLN A 11 -14.84 -40.36 -59.78
CA GLN A 11 -13.54 -40.37 -59.11
C GLN A 11 -13.00 -38.95 -58.89
N ALA A 12 -13.14 -38.06 -59.88
CA ALA A 12 -12.78 -36.65 -59.75
C ALA A 12 -13.67 -35.94 -58.70
N PHE A 13 -14.98 -36.22 -58.73
CA PHE A 13 -15.92 -35.67 -57.76
C PHE A 13 -15.61 -36.16 -56.33
N ASN A 14 -15.29 -37.44 -56.16
CA ASN A 14 -14.93 -37.98 -54.85
C ASN A 14 -13.61 -37.40 -54.32
N ARG A 15 -12.62 -37.16 -55.19
CA ARG A 15 -11.40 -36.42 -54.81
C ARG A 15 -11.71 -35.00 -54.36
N PHE A 16 -12.51 -34.27 -55.14
CA PHE A 16 -12.95 -32.92 -54.77
C PHE A 16 -13.67 -32.92 -53.41
N LEU A 17 -14.55 -33.89 -53.20
CA LEU A 17 -15.35 -34.00 -51.97
C LEU A 17 -14.46 -34.28 -50.75
N VAL A 18 -13.43 -35.12 -50.88
CA VAL A 18 -12.44 -35.34 -49.81
C VAL A 18 -11.66 -34.06 -49.49
N TRP A 19 -11.17 -33.35 -50.51
CA TRP A 19 -10.46 -32.08 -50.32
C TRP A 19 -11.35 -31.02 -49.69
N PHE A 20 -12.61 -30.93 -50.11
CA PHE A 20 -13.58 -29.99 -49.57
C PHE A 20 -13.93 -30.29 -48.11
N ILE A 21 -14.16 -31.56 -47.76
CA ILE A 21 -14.39 -31.97 -46.36
C ILE A 21 -13.15 -31.70 -45.51
N SER A 22 -11.96 -32.00 -46.02
CA SER A 22 -10.70 -31.71 -45.31
C SER A 22 -10.57 -30.22 -45.04
N LEU A 23 -10.80 -29.38 -46.05
CA LEU A 23 -10.76 -27.92 -45.89
C LEU A 23 -11.78 -27.46 -44.84
N LEU A 24 -13.03 -27.93 -44.94
CA LEU A 24 -14.11 -27.59 -44.03
C LEU A 24 -13.73 -27.93 -42.57
N LEU A 25 -13.25 -29.16 -42.32
CA LEU A 25 -12.79 -29.62 -41.01
C LEU A 25 -11.64 -28.76 -40.49
N THR A 26 -10.66 -28.45 -41.33
CA THR A 26 -9.53 -27.59 -40.94
C THR A 26 -10.00 -26.20 -40.53
N THR A 27 -10.91 -25.58 -41.29
CA THR A 27 -11.48 -24.26 -40.91
C THR A 27 -12.24 -24.32 -39.59
N VAL A 28 -13.11 -25.32 -39.39
CA VAL A 28 -13.87 -25.47 -38.14
C VAL A 28 -12.92 -25.70 -36.96
N ALA A 29 -11.91 -26.55 -37.12
CA ALA A 29 -10.90 -26.78 -36.09
C ALA A 29 -10.12 -25.50 -35.74
N CYS A 30 -9.75 -24.69 -36.74
CA CYS A 30 -9.04 -23.44 -36.54
C CYS A 30 -9.88 -22.43 -35.73
N VAL A 31 -11.14 -22.24 -36.12
CA VAL A 31 -12.09 -21.36 -35.39
C VAL A 31 -12.32 -21.87 -33.97
N PHE A 32 -12.52 -23.18 -33.80
CA PHE A 32 -12.72 -23.78 -32.48
C PHE A 32 -11.51 -23.56 -31.55
N LEU A 33 -10.30 -23.79 -32.06
CA LEU A 33 -9.07 -23.55 -31.30
C LEU A 33 -8.89 -22.07 -30.95
N TYR A 34 -9.21 -21.16 -31.88
CA TYR A 34 -9.17 -19.71 -31.64
C TYR A 34 -10.15 -19.30 -30.53
N VAL A 35 -11.42 -19.72 -30.60
CA VAL A 35 -12.42 -19.40 -29.57
C VAL A 35 -12.01 -19.95 -28.21
N LYS A 36 -11.52 -21.21 -28.17
CA LYS A 36 -11.06 -21.83 -26.93
C LYS A 36 -9.85 -21.10 -26.33
N ALA A 37 -8.88 -20.72 -27.17
CA ALA A 37 -7.72 -19.97 -26.73
C ALA A 37 -8.12 -18.57 -26.23
N SER A 38 -8.98 -17.86 -26.98
CA SER A 38 -9.48 -16.53 -26.62
C SER A 38 -10.26 -16.55 -25.30
N SER A 39 -11.11 -17.55 -25.07
CA SER A 39 -11.85 -17.68 -23.81
C SER A 39 -10.91 -17.85 -22.62
N ASN A 40 -9.89 -18.69 -22.75
CA ASN A 40 -8.92 -18.91 -21.67
C ASN A 40 -8.06 -17.67 -21.39
N GLN A 41 -7.67 -16.93 -22.44
CA GLN A 41 -6.95 -15.67 -22.29
C GLN A 41 -7.83 -14.59 -21.64
N PHE A 42 -9.10 -14.50 -22.04
CA PHE A 42 -10.04 -13.56 -21.46
C PHE A 42 -10.25 -13.82 -19.96
N ASN A 43 -10.43 -15.08 -19.56
CA ASN A 43 -10.59 -15.43 -18.15
C ASN A 43 -9.35 -15.06 -17.32
N ARG A 44 -8.15 -15.28 -17.86
CA ARG A 44 -6.91 -14.85 -17.19
C ARG A 44 -6.81 -13.33 -17.08
N LEU A 45 -7.23 -12.60 -18.12
CA LEU A 45 -7.23 -11.14 -18.12
C LEU A 45 -8.23 -10.58 -17.09
N VAL A 46 -9.42 -11.16 -17.00
CA VAL A 46 -10.42 -10.79 -15.99
C VAL A 46 -9.87 -11.04 -14.57
N GLN A 47 -9.25 -12.19 -14.32
CA GLN A 47 -8.64 -12.48 -13.03
C GLN A 47 -7.51 -11.50 -12.68
N GLN A 48 -6.62 -11.19 -13.62
CA GLN A 48 -5.58 -10.20 -13.41
C GLN A 48 -6.15 -8.80 -13.14
N LYS A 49 -7.25 -8.44 -13.82
CA LYS A 49 -7.94 -7.17 -13.59
C LYS A 49 -8.54 -7.12 -12.19
N GLU A 50 -9.20 -8.18 -11.73
CA GLU A 50 -9.77 -8.25 -10.37
C GLU A 50 -8.67 -8.16 -9.30
N ASP A 51 -7.55 -8.86 -9.48
CA ASP A 51 -6.40 -8.78 -8.57
C ASP A 51 -5.80 -7.37 -8.55
N PHE A 52 -5.68 -6.73 -9.72
CA PHE A 52 -5.20 -5.35 -9.84
C PHE A 52 -6.14 -4.36 -9.15
N ASP A 53 -7.44 -4.43 -9.45
CA ASP A 53 -8.44 -3.54 -8.87
C ASP A 53 -8.46 -3.69 -7.35
N ARG A 54 -8.36 -4.92 -6.81
CA ARG A 54 -8.23 -5.18 -5.38
C ARG A 54 -7.01 -4.49 -4.76
N ILE A 55 -5.84 -4.62 -5.38
CA ILE A 55 -4.61 -3.97 -4.89
C ILE A 55 -4.78 -2.45 -4.93
N PHE A 56 -5.31 -1.91 -6.02
CA PHE A 56 -5.51 -0.48 -6.23
C PHE A 56 -6.46 0.13 -5.19
N TYR A 57 -7.62 -0.49 -4.95
CA TYR A 57 -8.55 0.00 -3.92
C TYR A 57 -7.94 -0.03 -2.53
N LYS A 58 -7.15 -1.07 -2.23
CA LYS A 58 -6.48 -1.18 -0.94
C LYS A 58 -5.36 -0.14 -0.79
N ASP A 59 -4.62 0.15 -1.86
CA ASP A 59 -3.63 1.21 -1.89
C ASP A 59 -4.26 2.59 -1.63
N ALA A 60 -5.35 2.91 -2.34
CA ALA A 60 -6.09 4.16 -2.12
C ALA A 60 -6.59 4.31 -0.67
N LEU A 61 -7.08 3.22 -0.07
CA LEU A 61 -7.51 3.21 1.32
C LEU A 61 -6.34 3.38 2.29
N LEU A 62 -5.19 2.74 2.02
CA LEU A 62 -3.99 2.88 2.83
C LEU A 62 -3.42 4.30 2.76
N ALA A 63 -3.45 4.95 1.60
CA ALA A 63 -3.05 6.33 1.43
C ALA A 63 -3.84 7.27 2.35
N ASP A 64 -5.18 7.17 2.36
CA ASP A 64 -6.06 7.93 3.27
C ASP A 64 -5.74 7.67 4.76
N LYS A 65 -5.43 6.42 5.12
CA LYS A 65 -5.02 6.07 6.49
C LYS A 65 -3.68 6.68 6.87
N VAL A 66 -2.73 6.73 5.96
CA VAL A 66 -1.42 7.37 6.16
C VAL A 66 -1.57 8.87 6.35
N ASP A 67 -2.38 9.54 5.53
CA ASP A 67 -2.64 10.99 5.68
C ASP A 67 -3.30 11.31 7.02
N SER A 68 -4.26 10.48 7.44
CA SER A 68 -4.86 10.56 8.77
C SER A 68 -3.82 10.39 9.88
N LEU A 69 -2.92 9.40 9.75
CA LEU A 69 -1.86 9.15 10.73
C LEU A 69 -0.88 10.33 10.82
N TYR A 70 -0.48 10.87 9.68
CA TYR A 70 0.37 12.05 9.59
C TYR A 70 -0.29 13.25 10.27
N THR A 71 -1.59 13.46 10.05
CA THR A 71 -2.36 14.50 10.71
C THR A 71 -2.29 14.36 12.24
N TYR A 72 -2.50 13.15 12.79
CA TYR A 72 -2.38 12.92 14.23
C TYR A 72 -0.96 13.18 14.76
N MET A 73 0.08 12.84 14.00
CA MET A 73 1.47 13.15 14.37
C MET A 73 1.77 14.64 14.34
N SER A 74 1.24 15.37 13.36
CA SER A 74 1.41 16.82 13.26
C SER A 74 0.76 17.54 14.45
N LEU A 75 -0.43 17.06 14.85
CA LEU A 75 -1.14 17.55 16.03
C LEU A 75 -0.36 17.27 17.31
N LEU A 76 0.24 16.09 17.46
CA LEU A 76 1.14 15.76 18.58
C LEU A 76 2.35 16.70 18.66
N ASN A 77 2.82 17.24 17.53
CA ASN A 77 3.93 18.19 17.54
C ASN A 77 3.50 19.62 17.94
N THR A 78 2.23 19.95 17.77
CA THR A 78 1.72 21.27 18.14
C THR A 78 1.48 21.25 19.65
N SER A 79 2.14 22.12 20.41
CA SER A 79 2.04 22.24 21.88
C SER A 79 0.63 22.60 22.41
N GLN A 80 -0.39 22.49 21.57
CA GLN A 80 -1.80 22.72 21.85
C GLN A 80 -2.49 21.54 22.56
N ILE A 81 -1.87 20.36 22.63
CA ILE A 81 -2.50 19.19 23.25
C ILE A 81 -2.13 19.12 24.74
N ARG A 82 -3.16 19.20 25.60
CA ARG A 82 -3.04 19.14 27.07
C ARG A 82 -2.63 17.75 27.59
N ASP A 83 -2.70 16.70 26.77
CA ASP A 83 -2.44 15.31 27.14
C ASP A 83 -1.79 14.50 26.00
N ASP A 84 -0.49 14.72 25.78
CA ASP A 84 0.33 14.04 24.77
C ASP A 84 0.24 12.51 24.85
N ARG A 85 0.01 11.95 26.04
CA ARG A 85 -0.07 10.49 26.25
C ARG A 85 -1.29 9.87 25.57
N GLN A 86 -2.43 10.55 25.58
CA GLN A 86 -3.62 10.04 24.90
C GLN A 86 -3.43 10.01 23.38
N MET A 87 -2.81 11.06 22.84
CA MET A 87 -2.55 11.17 21.41
C MET A 87 -1.52 10.12 20.94
N GLN A 88 -0.46 9.89 21.71
CA GLN A 88 0.50 8.81 21.46
C GLN A 88 -0.18 7.43 21.43
N ARG A 89 -1.07 7.14 22.40
CA ARG A 89 -1.84 5.88 22.41
C ARG A 89 -2.72 5.74 21.17
N LEU A 90 -3.37 6.82 20.74
CA LEU A 90 -4.18 6.83 19.53
C LEU A 90 -3.32 6.52 18.29
N ILE A 91 -2.18 7.19 18.15
CA ILE A 91 -1.23 6.97 17.03
C ILE A 91 -0.75 5.52 17.01
N THR A 92 -0.34 4.96 18.15
CA THR A 92 0.11 3.56 18.24
C THR A 92 -1.01 2.59 17.88
N LYS A 93 -2.23 2.81 18.38
CA LYS A 93 -3.40 1.97 18.06
C LYS A 93 -3.72 2.01 16.56
N LYS A 94 -3.68 3.21 15.95
CA LYS A 94 -3.93 3.39 14.51
C LYS A 94 -2.85 2.75 13.66
N LYS A 95 -1.57 2.91 14.02
CA LYS A 95 -0.45 2.22 13.39
C LYS A 95 -0.67 0.70 13.41
N GLU A 96 -1.03 0.11 14.55
CA GLU A 96 -1.30 -1.34 14.64
C GLU A 96 -2.46 -1.79 13.77
N GLU A 97 -3.56 -1.03 13.76
CA GLU A 97 -4.72 -1.26 12.89
C GLU A 97 -4.31 -1.29 11.41
N TYR A 98 -3.53 -0.30 10.97
CA TYR A 98 -3.09 -0.19 9.58
C TYR A 98 -2.05 -1.25 9.21
N THR A 99 -1.16 -1.60 10.14
CA THR A 99 -0.20 -2.70 9.95
C THR A 99 -0.92 -4.05 9.78
N LYS A 100 -2.00 -4.29 10.53
CA LYS A 100 -2.85 -5.48 10.35
C LYS A 100 -3.52 -5.48 8.98
N LEU A 101 -4.06 -4.35 8.55
CA LEU A 101 -4.69 -4.19 7.24
C LEU A 101 -3.70 -4.50 6.09
N VAL A 102 -2.46 -4.00 6.18
CA VAL A 102 -1.41 -4.30 5.20
C VAL A 102 -1.14 -5.81 5.15
N ASN A 103 -0.95 -6.44 6.31
CA ASN A 103 -0.50 -7.82 6.42
C ASN A 103 -1.61 -8.89 6.37
N GLN A 104 -2.88 -8.49 6.27
CA GLN A 104 -4.03 -9.40 6.23
C GLN A 104 -3.98 -10.38 5.04
N GLU A 105 -3.43 -9.96 3.90
CA GLU A 105 -3.30 -10.80 2.71
C GLU A 105 -1.83 -11.08 2.38
N ARG A 106 -1.33 -12.28 2.70
CA ARG A 106 0.05 -12.70 2.41
C ARG A 106 0.44 -12.52 0.93
N LYS A 107 -0.49 -12.76 0.01
CA LYS A 107 -0.27 -12.58 -1.44
C LYS A 107 -0.05 -11.12 -1.84
N SER A 108 -0.64 -10.19 -1.10
CA SER A 108 -0.62 -8.77 -1.40
C SER A 108 0.47 -8.00 -0.62
N SER A 109 1.00 -8.62 0.44
CA SER A 109 2.10 -8.10 1.27
C SER A 109 3.29 -7.48 0.51
N PRO A 110 3.84 -8.08 -0.58
CA PRO A 110 4.97 -7.48 -1.30
C PRO A 110 4.63 -6.14 -1.99
N TYR A 111 3.36 -5.89 -2.34
CA TYR A 111 2.96 -4.62 -2.95
C TYR A 111 2.89 -3.46 -1.95
N PHE A 112 2.87 -3.75 -0.65
CA PHE A 112 2.68 -2.75 0.41
C PHE A 112 3.89 -2.58 1.34
N ILE A 113 5.09 -2.95 0.87
CA ILE A 113 6.34 -2.88 1.65
C ILE A 113 6.61 -1.46 2.15
N VAL A 114 6.31 -0.44 1.33
CA VAL A 114 6.53 0.97 1.70
C VAL A 114 5.69 1.36 2.91
N TYR A 115 4.42 0.96 2.96
CA TYR A 115 3.55 1.21 4.11
C TYR A 115 4.07 0.53 5.37
N ASN A 116 4.50 -0.73 5.27
CA ASN A 116 5.08 -1.46 6.40
C ASN A 116 6.36 -0.76 6.93
N ARG A 117 7.23 -0.28 6.04
CA ARG A 117 8.41 0.49 6.42
C ARG A 117 8.04 1.84 7.07
N LEU A 118 7.04 2.52 6.54
CA LEU A 118 6.56 3.77 7.14
C LEU A 118 6.05 3.51 8.57
N PHE A 119 5.20 2.50 8.75
CA PHE A 119 4.62 2.15 10.05
C PHE A 119 5.67 1.66 11.05
N SER A 120 6.79 1.06 10.63
CA SER A 120 7.89 0.71 11.54
C SER A 120 8.56 1.95 12.13
N HIS A 121 8.77 3.00 11.33
CA HIS A 121 9.43 4.23 11.80
C HIS A 121 8.56 5.11 12.70
N VAL A 122 7.23 4.93 12.70
CA VAL A 122 6.32 5.64 13.60
C VAL A 122 6.73 5.48 15.07
N ASN A 123 7.12 4.27 15.47
CA ASN A 123 7.47 4.01 16.87
C ASN A 123 8.78 4.72 17.27
N GLU A 124 9.75 4.75 16.36
CA GLU A 124 11.01 5.46 16.55
C GLU A 124 10.76 6.97 16.69
N MET A 125 9.88 7.54 15.86
CA MET A 125 9.51 8.96 15.95
C MET A 125 8.83 9.31 17.28
N LEU A 126 7.94 8.46 17.79
CA LEU A 126 7.31 8.66 19.10
C LEU A 126 8.34 8.63 20.24
N LEU A 127 9.28 7.68 20.21
CA LEU A 127 10.37 7.59 21.19
C LEU A 127 11.29 8.82 21.13
N LEU A 128 11.60 9.31 19.93
CA LEU A 128 12.39 10.52 19.74
C LEU A 128 11.69 11.75 20.31
N LYS A 129 10.36 11.88 20.12
CA LYS A 129 9.58 12.99 20.69
C LYS A 129 9.60 12.95 22.23
N ASP A 130 9.44 11.78 22.84
CA ASP A 130 9.54 11.63 24.29
C ASP A 130 10.92 12.03 24.82
N SER A 131 11.99 11.59 24.15
CA SER A 131 13.36 11.97 24.52
C SER A 131 13.59 13.48 24.39
N LEU A 132 13.09 14.10 23.32
CA LEU A 132 13.21 15.53 23.09
C LEU A 132 12.46 16.32 24.18
N ASN A 133 11.25 15.90 24.52
CA ASN A 133 10.46 16.53 25.58
C ASN A 133 11.18 16.47 26.93
N ARG A 134 11.85 15.35 27.27
CA ARG A 134 12.67 15.24 28.48
C ARG A 134 13.85 16.22 28.47
N ALA A 135 14.56 16.30 27.35
CA ALA A 135 15.70 17.21 27.22
C ALA A 135 15.28 18.68 27.34
N MET A 136 14.12 19.06 26.76
CA MET A 136 13.58 20.42 26.90
C MET A 136 13.16 20.75 28.34
N LEU A 137 12.60 19.79 29.07
CA LEU A 137 12.27 19.97 30.49
C LEU A 137 13.54 20.17 31.33
N GLU A 138 14.55 19.32 31.12
CA GLU A 138 15.84 19.42 31.79
C GLU A 138 16.54 20.77 31.52
N GLU A 139 16.54 21.23 30.26
CA GLU A 139 17.07 22.54 29.88
C GLU A 139 16.33 23.68 30.60
N SER A 140 14.99 23.61 30.65
CA SER A 140 14.15 24.60 31.32
C SER A 140 14.44 24.66 32.83
N ASP A 141 14.57 23.52 33.48
CA ASP A 141 14.87 23.41 34.91
C ASP A 141 16.25 23.98 35.22
N MET A 142 17.30 23.57 34.49
CA MET A 142 18.65 24.13 34.64
C MET A 142 18.68 25.64 34.41
N ARG A 143 17.94 26.14 33.42
CA ARG A 143 17.82 27.58 33.16
C ARG A 143 17.07 28.32 34.26
N SER A 144 16.12 27.67 34.93
CA SER A 144 15.46 28.22 36.11
C SER A 144 16.43 28.31 37.28
N GLU A 145 17.16 27.23 37.57
CA GLU A 145 18.15 27.19 38.64
C GLU A 145 19.27 28.23 38.45
N LEU A 146 19.77 28.39 37.23
CA LEU A 146 20.79 29.39 36.92
C LEU A 146 20.28 30.81 37.16
N ARG A 147 19.03 31.10 36.75
CA ARG A 147 18.39 32.41 37.00
C ARG A 147 18.25 32.67 38.49
N ASP A 148 17.81 31.67 39.26
CA ASP A 148 17.66 31.79 40.70
C ASP A 148 19.01 32.01 41.41
N CYS A 149 20.06 31.31 41.00
CA CYS A 149 21.42 31.51 41.50
C CYS A 149 21.94 32.92 41.20
N LEU A 150 21.74 33.42 39.97
CA LEU A 150 22.18 34.74 39.58
C LEU A 150 21.41 35.84 40.32
N GLN A 151 20.11 35.65 40.51
CA GLN A 151 19.27 36.57 41.29
C GLN A 151 19.69 36.62 42.76
N ARG A 152 20.00 35.47 43.38
CA ARG A 152 20.54 35.41 44.75
C ARG A 152 21.86 36.17 44.86
N ALA A 153 22.80 35.94 43.95
CA ALA A 153 24.10 36.63 43.93
C ALA A 153 23.94 38.15 43.80
N VAL A 154 23.04 38.63 42.94
CA VAL A 154 22.73 40.06 42.80
C VAL A 154 22.14 40.64 44.09
N ASN A 155 21.23 39.93 44.74
CA ASN A 155 20.61 40.36 45.98
C ASN A 155 21.62 40.45 47.13
N GLU A 156 22.50 39.45 47.27
CA GLU A 156 23.60 39.47 48.25
C GLU A 156 24.57 40.63 48.01
N HIS A 157 24.94 40.89 46.74
CA HIS A 157 25.81 42.01 46.41
C HIS A 157 25.15 43.37 46.69
N ARG A 158 23.83 43.49 46.50
CA ARG A 158 23.08 44.70 46.89
C ARG A 158 23.04 44.89 48.41
N GLN A 159 22.90 43.82 49.19
CA GLN A 159 22.91 43.89 50.65
C GLN A 159 24.28 44.30 51.19
N ARG A 160 25.37 43.75 50.65
CA ARG A 160 26.74 44.14 51.01
C ARG A 160 27.10 45.60 50.69
N LYS A 161 26.41 46.24 49.74
CA LYS A 161 26.58 47.67 49.43
C LYS A 161 25.75 48.60 50.33
N ARG A 162 24.79 48.07 51.09
CA ARG A 162 23.91 48.85 51.98
C ARG A 162 24.37 48.87 53.44
N ASN A 163 25.26 47.94 53.82
CA ASN A 163 25.99 47.93 55.08
C ASN A 163 27.38 48.52 54.88
#